data_AF-A0A0F2RKZ6-F1
#
_entry.id   AF-A0A0F2RKZ6-F1
#
_cell.length_a   1.000
_cell.length_b   1.000
_cell.length_c   1.000
_cell.angle_alpha   90.00
_cell.angle_beta   90.00
_cell.angle_gamma   90.00
#
_symmetry.space_group_name_H-M   'P 1'
#
loop_
_entity.id
_entity.type
_entity.pdbx_description
1 polymer ?
#
loop_
_entity_poly.entity_id
_entity_poly.type
_entity_poly.pdbx_seq_one_letter_code
_entity_poly.pdbx_strand_id
1 'polypeptide(L)'
;MWTPREAGDWLAIALVTVVVASIAAGLVIIGGPAKARQEQQDSMRLQALAETAMALNCYNRGVGTLPEDMSPVRAAIEDAGSDARLAPGCRNVSWRDDPISGEAFEIIPGDDRHAQICAVFARPGRGDTGIPYYGLGAEHINSAAPRPEPGRFCYTVDLAASPG
;
A
#
# COMPACT_ATOMS: atom_id res chain seq x y z
N MET A 1 9.10 -26.29 48.29
CA MET A 1 10.08 -25.28 48.76
C MET A 1 11.40 -25.65 48.08
N TRP A 2 11.70 -25.00 46.94
CA TRP A 2 12.86 -25.34 46.10
C TRP A 2 14.06 -24.54 46.64
N THR A 3 15.06 -25.23 47.20
CA THR A 3 16.30 -24.59 47.66
C THR A 3 17.38 -24.78 46.60
N PRO A 4 17.88 -23.70 45.97
CA PRO A 4 19.00 -23.81 45.04
C PRO A 4 20.24 -24.25 45.83
N ARG A 5 20.80 -25.40 45.46
CA ARG A 5 22.09 -25.88 45.92
C ARG A 5 22.98 -25.95 44.68
N GLU A 6 24.18 -25.40 44.79
CA GLU A 6 25.25 -25.38 43.78
C GLU A 6 25.26 -24.17 42.84
N ALA A 7 26.45 -23.58 42.66
CA ALA A 7 26.71 -22.39 41.86
C ALA A 7 26.29 -22.52 40.37
N GLY A 8 25.96 -23.73 39.92
CA GLY A 8 25.44 -23.99 38.57
C GLY A 8 24.04 -23.40 38.32
N ASP A 9 23.14 -23.47 39.30
CA ASP A 9 21.76 -22.98 39.13
C ASP A 9 21.71 -21.44 39.01
N TRP A 10 22.57 -20.76 39.77
CA TRP A 10 22.69 -19.29 39.70
C TRP A 10 23.23 -18.84 38.33
N LEU A 11 24.24 -19.54 37.81
CA LEU A 11 24.81 -19.25 36.50
C LEU A 11 23.79 -19.52 35.38
N ALA A 12 22.99 -20.59 35.48
CA ALA A 12 21.95 -20.88 34.52
C ALA A 12 20.87 -19.78 34.47
N ILE A 13 20.42 -19.30 35.64
CA ILE A 13 19.46 -18.20 35.73
C ILE A 13 20.05 -16.90 35.14
N ALA A 14 21.33 -16.61 35.44
CA ALA A 14 22.02 -15.44 34.90
C ALA A 14 22.15 -15.51 33.37
N LEU A 15 22.43 -16.68 32.81
CA LEU A 15 22.55 -16.87 31.36
C LEU A 15 21.21 -16.71 30.64
N VAL A 16 20.14 -17.31 31.18
CA VAL A 16 18.79 -17.19 30.62
C VAL A 16 18.32 -15.74 30.65
N THR A 17 18.57 -15.01 31.73
CA THR A 17 18.20 -13.60 31.84
C THR A 17 18.96 -12.72 30.83
N VAL A 18 20.26 -12.95 30.63
CA VAL A 18 21.05 -12.24 29.60
C VAL A 18 20.53 -12.55 28.18
N VAL A 19 20.19 -13.82 27.89
CA VAL A 19 19.63 -14.21 26.59
C VAL A 19 18.26 -13.56 26.36
N VAL A 20 17.35 -13.61 27.33
CA VAL A 20 16.04 -12.97 27.21
C VAL A 20 16.17 -11.45 27.08
N ALA A 21 17.06 -10.82 27.85
CA ALA A 21 17.31 -9.38 27.78
C ALA A 21 17.90 -8.96 26.42
N SER A 22 18.83 -9.74 25.86
CA SER A 22 19.41 -9.45 24.55
C SER A 22 18.40 -9.63 23.39
N ILE A 23 17.54 -10.65 23.45
CA ILE A 23 16.43 -10.83 22.51
C ILE A 23 15.44 -9.66 22.61
N ALA A 24 15.05 -9.28 23.84
CA ALA A 24 14.12 -8.17 24.07
C ALA A 24 14.71 -6.84 23.57
N ALA A 25 15.98 -6.57 23.87
CA ALA A 25 16.69 -5.39 23.38
C ALA A 25 16.75 -5.37 21.85
N GLY A 26 17.05 -6.51 21.21
CA GLY A 26 17.04 -6.65 19.75
C GLY A 26 15.67 -6.35 19.15
N LEU A 27 14.59 -6.87 19.74
CA LEU A 27 13.21 -6.63 19.28
C LEU A 27 12.76 -5.17 19.47
N VAL A 28 13.23 -4.50 20.53
CA VAL A 28 12.94 -3.07 20.76
C VAL A 28 13.68 -2.20 19.74
N ILE A 29 14.95 -2.49 19.47
CA ILE A 29 15.81 -1.73 18.55
C ILE A 29 15.39 -1.91 17.09
N ILE A 30 15.22 -3.16 16.64
CA ILE A 30 14.90 -3.49 15.25
C ILE A 30 13.41 -3.24 14.97
N GLY A 31 12.57 -3.27 16.00
CA GLY A 31 11.13 -3.30 15.85
C GLY A 31 10.65 -4.74 15.72
N GLY A 32 9.64 -5.09 16.52
CA GLY A 32 9.10 -6.44 16.52
C GLY A 32 8.49 -6.85 15.17
N PRO A 33 8.24 -8.16 14.96
CA PRO A 33 7.69 -8.71 13.72
C PRO A 33 6.36 -8.09 13.30
N ALA A 34 5.62 -7.50 14.23
CA ALA A 34 4.40 -6.74 13.94
C ALA A 34 4.66 -5.49 13.08
N LYS A 35 5.77 -4.76 13.30
CA LYS A 35 6.10 -3.56 12.52
C LYS A 35 6.44 -3.93 11.07
N ALA A 36 7.26 -4.97 10.88
CA ALA A 36 7.61 -5.46 9.54
C ALA A 36 6.37 -5.91 8.75
N ARG A 37 5.42 -6.58 9.42
CA ARG A 37 4.14 -6.95 8.79
C ARG A 37 3.32 -5.72 8.39
N GLN A 38 3.23 -4.71 9.26
CA GLN A 38 2.51 -3.48 8.94
C GLN A 38 3.14 -2.72 7.76
N GLU A 39 4.47 -2.67 7.69
CA GLU A 39 5.19 -2.06 6.57
C GLU A 39 4.93 -2.81 5.26
N GLN A 40 4.95 -4.15 5.29
CA GLN A 40 4.62 -4.97 4.13
C GLN A 40 3.16 -4.81 3.69
N GLN A 41 2.22 -4.71 4.62
CA GLN A 41 0.80 -4.47 4.31
C GLN A 41 0.60 -3.09 3.68
N ASP A 42 1.25 -2.06 4.22
CA ASP A 42 1.18 -0.70 3.67
C ASP A 42 1.83 -0.63 2.28
N SER A 43 2.91 -1.38 2.02
CA SER A 43 3.51 -1.46 0.67
C SER A 43 2.60 -2.16 -0.33
N MET A 44 1.91 -3.24 0.08
CA MET A 44 0.93 -3.92 -0.78
C MET A 44 -0.24 -3.01 -1.14
N ARG A 45 -0.72 -2.21 -0.18
CA ARG A 45 -1.74 -1.19 -0.45
C ARG A 45 -1.26 -0.14 -1.45
N LEU A 46 -0.05 0.40 -1.27
CA LEU A 46 0.51 1.38 -2.21
C LEU A 46 0.61 0.83 -3.63
N GLN A 47 1.01 -0.42 -3.79
CA GLN A 47 1.05 -1.07 -5.10
C GLN A 47 -0.36 -1.18 -5.72
N ALA A 48 -1.34 -1.66 -4.93
CA ALA A 48 -2.72 -1.78 -5.41
C ALA A 48 -3.32 -0.41 -5.78
N LEU A 49 -3.01 0.64 -5.02
CA LEU A 49 -3.40 2.02 -5.35
C LEU A 49 -2.80 2.49 -6.68
N ALA A 50 -1.52 2.20 -6.93
CA ALA A 50 -0.85 2.57 -8.18
C ALA A 50 -1.46 1.84 -9.39
N GLU A 51 -1.74 0.53 -9.28
CA GLU A 51 -2.40 -0.25 -10.32
C GLU A 51 -3.80 0.29 -10.62
N THR A 52 -4.59 0.59 -9.58
CA THR A 52 -5.92 1.19 -9.75
C THR A 52 -5.87 2.62 -10.29
N ALA A 53 -4.86 3.42 -9.93
CA ALA A 53 -4.67 4.75 -10.50
C ALA A 53 -4.38 4.72 -12.01
N MET A 54 -3.58 3.75 -12.47
CA MET A 54 -3.40 3.50 -13.90
C MET A 54 -4.73 3.12 -14.57
N ALA A 55 -5.56 2.31 -13.93
CA ALA A 55 -6.90 1.96 -14.43
C ALA A 55 -7.79 3.19 -14.58
N LEU A 56 -7.77 4.11 -13.62
CA LEU A 56 -8.51 5.38 -13.68
C LEU A 56 -8.03 6.26 -14.83
N ASN A 57 -6.71 6.38 -15.03
CA ASN A 57 -6.13 7.10 -16.17
C ASN A 57 -6.58 6.48 -17.51
N CYS A 58 -6.56 5.15 -17.61
CA CYS A 58 -6.99 4.43 -18.81
C CYS A 58 -8.47 4.63 -19.12
N TYR A 59 -9.33 4.60 -18.10
CA TYR A 59 -10.73 4.97 -18.28
C TYR A 59 -10.89 6.41 -18.76
N ASN A 60 -10.18 7.36 -18.14
CA ASN A 60 -10.23 8.77 -18.53
C ASN A 60 -9.86 9.00 -20.00
N ARG A 61 -8.86 8.25 -20.49
CA ARG A 61 -8.37 8.38 -21.87
C ARG A 61 -9.26 7.69 -22.90
N GLY A 62 -9.86 6.56 -22.56
CA GLY A 62 -10.69 5.79 -23.50
C GLY A 62 -12.16 6.24 -23.50
N VAL A 63 -12.70 6.55 -22.34
CA VAL A 63 -14.14 6.80 -22.13
C VAL A 63 -14.41 8.26 -21.76
N GLY A 64 -13.56 8.86 -20.90
CA GLY A 64 -13.68 10.24 -20.46
C GLY A 64 -13.82 10.38 -18.94
N THR A 65 -14.38 11.51 -18.50
CA THR A 65 -14.41 11.92 -17.08
C THR A 65 -14.94 10.85 -16.15
N LEU A 66 -14.32 10.73 -14.96
CA LEU A 66 -14.72 9.75 -13.95
C LEU A 66 -16.13 10.07 -13.40
N PRO A 67 -17.07 9.12 -13.43
CA PRO A 67 -18.38 9.25 -12.78
C PRO A 67 -18.26 9.19 -11.24
N GLU A 68 -19.30 9.65 -10.53
CA GLU A 68 -19.39 9.52 -9.07
C GLU A 68 -19.48 8.04 -8.62
N ASP A 69 -20.19 7.21 -9.37
CA ASP A 69 -20.24 5.77 -9.17
C ASP A 69 -19.13 5.08 -9.98
N MET A 70 -18.24 4.36 -9.29
CA MET A 70 -17.09 3.67 -9.90
C MET A 70 -17.44 2.31 -10.52
N SER A 71 -18.67 1.82 -10.33
CA SER A 71 -19.14 0.56 -10.93
C SER A 71 -18.95 0.47 -12.46
N PRO A 72 -19.35 1.48 -13.27
CA PRO A 72 -19.08 1.49 -14.72
C PRO A 72 -17.58 1.55 -15.05
N VAL A 73 -16.78 2.23 -14.23
CA VAL A 73 -15.33 2.34 -14.43
C VAL A 73 -14.69 0.96 -14.29
N ARG A 74 -15.02 0.24 -13.20
CA ARG A 74 -14.56 -1.14 -12.98
C ARG A 74 -14.98 -2.05 -14.12
N ALA A 75 -16.26 -2.01 -14.52
CA ALA A 75 -16.78 -2.86 -15.59
C ALA A 75 -16.04 -2.62 -16.92
N ALA A 76 -15.77 -1.36 -17.27
CA ALA A 76 -15.01 -1.03 -18.47
C ALA A 76 -13.56 -1.56 -18.39
N ILE A 77 -12.91 -1.50 -17.22
CA ILE A 77 -11.54 -2.00 -17.06
C ILE A 77 -11.48 -3.54 -17.10
N GLU A 78 -12.51 -4.23 -16.60
CA GLU A 78 -12.61 -5.69 -16.66
C GLU A 78 -12.91 -6.21 -18.08
N ASP A 79 -13.64 -5.45 -18.89
CA ASP A 79 -13.91 -5.79 -20.29
C ASP A 79 -12.73 -5.44 -21.21
N ALA A 80 -11.98 -6.47 -21.62
CA ALA A 80 -10.85 -6.33 -22.54
C ALA A 80 -11.17 -5.69 -23.90
N GLY A 81 -12.45 -5.64 -24.30
CA GLY A 81 -12.91 -5.00 -25.54
C GLY A 81 -13.35 -3.54 -25.39
N SER A 82 -13.36 -2.99 -24.16
CA SER A 82 -13.85 -1.63 -23.91
C SER A 82 -12.91 -0.56 -24.45
N ASP A 83 -13.45 0.65 -24.69
CA ASP A 83 -12.64 1.80 -25.12
C ASP A 83 -11.54 2.16 -24.09
N ALA A 84 -11.81 1.98 -22.80
CA ALA A 84 -10.83 2.15 -21.72
C ALA A 84 -9.62 1.21 -21.89
N ARG A 85 -9.88 -0.05 -22.27
CA ARG A 85 -8.85 -1.10 -22.45
C ARG A 85 -8.14 -1.01 -23.79
N LEU A 86 -8.82 -0.46 -24.80
CA LEU A 86 -8.27 -0.24 -26.13
C LEU A 86 -7.46 1.07 -26.24
N ALA A 87 -7.54 1.97 -25.26
CA ALA A 87 -6.72 3.17 -25.21
C ALA A 87 -5.21 2.84 -25.26
N PRO A 88 -4.36 3.68 -25.89
CA PRO A 88 -2.93 3.38 -26.03
C PRO A 88 -2.23 3.22 -24.68
N GLY A 89 -1.61 2.05 -24.45
CA GLY A 89 -0.93 1.71 -23.18
C GLY A 89 -1.82 1.02 -22.14
N CYS A 90 -3.12 0.80 -22.42
CA CYS A 90 -4.09 0.33 -21.43
C CYS A 90 -4.49 -1.15 -21.54
N ARG A 91 -3.88 -1.89 -22.47
CA ARG A 91 -4.23 -3.28 -22.79
C ARG A 91 -3.97 -4.28 -21.66
N ASN A 92 -3.10 -3.96 -20.70
CA ASN A 92 -2.76 -4.84 -19.57
C ASN A 92 -3.08 -4.22 -18.20
N VAL A 93 -3.78 -3.09 -18.18
CA VAL A 93 -4.23 -2.46 -16.93
C VAL A 93 -5.20 -3.37 -16.16
N SER A 94 -5.18 -3.29 -14.83
CA SER A 94 -6.05 -4.07 -13.96
C SER A 94 -6.58 -3.20 -12.83
N TRP A 95 -7.81 -3.45 -12.41
CA TRP A 95 -8.39 -2.85 -11.22
C TRP A 95 -8.04 -3.68 -9.97
N ARG A 96 -7.67 -3.03 -8.87
CA ARG A 96 -7.39 -3.68 -7.59
C ARG A 96 -8.22 -3.12 -6.44
N ASP A 97 -8.63 -4.02 -5.56
CA ASP A 97 -9.18 -3.72 -4.24
C ASP A 97 -8.06 -3.73 -3.18
N ASP A 98 -8.34 -3.26 -1.96
CA ASP A 98 -7.36 -3.28 -0.87
C ASP A 98 -7.00 -4.76 -0.56
N PRO A 99 -5.73 -5.18 -0.76
CA PRO A 99 -5.34 -6.57 -0.56
C PRO A 99 -5.39 -7.02 0.90
N ILE A 100 -5.56 -6.10 1.85
CA ILE A 100 -5.57 -6.37 3.28
C ILE A 100 -6.99 -6.44 3.83
N SER A 101 -7.89 -5.54 3.42
CA SER A 101 -9.30 -5.57 3.84
C SER A 101 -10.21 -6.34 2.87
N GLY A 102 -9.83 -6.43 1.60
CA GLY A 102 -10.67 -6.96 0.51
C GLY A 102 -11.73 -5.97 0.01
N GLU A 103 -11.75 -4.74 0.54
CA GLU A 103 -12.72 -3.72 0.16
C GLU A 103 -12.22 -2.88 -1.01
N ALA A 104 -13.15 -2.36 -1.81
CA ALA A 104 -12.80 -1.41 -2.87
C ALA A 104 -12.22 -0.12 -2.26
N PHE A 105 -11.22 0.46 -2.91
CA PHE A 105 -10.71 1.77 -2.51
C PHE A 105 -11.79 2.84 -2.70
N GLU A 106 -11.82 3.79 -1.78
CA GLU A 106 -12.61 4.99 -1.93
C GLU A 106 -11.93 5.89 -2.96
N ILE A 107 -12.67 6.24 -4.01
CA ILE A 107 -12.20 7.12 -5.09
C ILE A 107 -13.13 8.33 -5.13
N ILE A 108 -12.53 9.51 -5.04
CA ILE A 108 -13.23 10.79 -5.10
C ILE A 108 -12.87 11.42 -6.44
N PRO A 109 -13.81 11.47 -7.41
CA PRO A 109 -13.59 12.21 -8.65
C PRO A 109 -13.24 13.67 -8.35
N GLY A 110 -12.27 14.21 -9.07
CA GLY A 110 -11.94 15.63 -9.04
C GLY A 110 -12.37 16.28 -10.35
N ASP A 111 -11.38 16.66 -11.14
CA ASP A 111 -11.57 17.24 -12.47
C ASP A 111 -11.18 16.23 -13.58
N ASP A 112 -11.05 16.71 -14.81
CA ASP A 112 -10.65 15.92 -15.98
C ASP A 112 -9.19 15.43 -15.93
N ARG A 113 -8.41 15.90 -14.97
CA ARG A 113 -6.98 15.59 -14.81
C ARG A 113 -6.63 14.99 -13.45
N HIS A 114 -7.48 15.14 -12.44
CA HIS A 114 -7.19 14.74 -11.08
C HIS A 114 -8.34 13.98 -10.45
N ALA A 115 -7.99 12.94 -9.70
CA ALA A 115 -8.88 12.29 -8.74
C ALA A 115 -8.13 12.06 -7.42
N GLN A 116 -8.85 11.64 -6.38
CA GLN A 116 -8.22 11.15 -5.16
C GLN A 116 -8.56 9.68 -4.96
N ILE A 117 -7.58 8.90 -4.51
CA ILE A 117 -7.75 7.52 -4.11
C ILE A 117 -7.27 7.34 -2.67
N CYS A 118 -8.13 6.80 -1.82
CA CYS A 118 -7.90 6.74 -0.37
C CYS A 118 -7.74 5.29 0.11
N ALA A 119 -6.84 5.10 1.07
CA ALA A 119 -6.67 3.84 1.78
C ALA A 119 -6.34 4.08 3.26
N VAL A 120 -6.46 3.03 4.07
CA VAL A 120 -6.12 3.05 5.49
C VAL A 120 -4.76 2.39 5.71
N PHE A 121 -3.83 3.15 6.29
CA PHE A 121 -2.46 2.69 6.51
C PHE A 121 -2.15 2.51 7.99
N ALA A 122 -1.38 1.47 8.32
CA ALA A 122 -1.03 1.16 9.70
C ALA A 122 0.09 2.07 10.23
N ARG A 123 0.90 2.65 9.35
CA ARG A 123 2.12 3.39 9.71
C ARG A 123 2.15 4.77 9.05
N PRO A 124 2.85 5.76 9.63
CA PRO A 124 3.23 6.95 8.89
C PRO A 124 4.17 6.58 7.72
N GLY A 125 4.13 7.35 6.64
CA GLY A 125 4.99 7.20 5.46
C GLY A 125 5.73 8.50 5.19
N ARG A 126 7.02 8.44 4.84
CA ARG A 126 7.83 9.65 4.58
C ARG A 126 7.63 10.26 3.20
N GLY A 127 6.70 9.72 2.41
CA GLY A 127 6.68 9.89 0.97
C GLY A 127 7.67 8.91 0.37
N ASP A 128 7.22 8.12 -0.59
CA ASP A 128 8.07 7.15 -1.27
C ASP A 128 8.21 7.59 -2.71
N THR A 129 9.38 8.15 -3.06
CA THR A 129 9.70 8.53 -4.45
C THR A 129 10.05 7.33 -5.31
N GLY A 130 10.18 6.14 -4.70
CA GLY A 130 10.38 4.90 -5.43
C GLY A 130 9.67 3.80 -4.69
N ILE A 131 8.38 3.61 -4.97
CA ILE A 131 7.67 2.36 -4.68
C ILE A 131 8.62 1.24 -5.15
N PRO A 132 9.29 0.50 -4.25
CA PRO A 132 10.37 -0.38 -4.63
C PRO A 132 9.76 -1.73 -5.02
N TYR A 133 8.77 -1.71 -5.90
CA TYR A 133 8.18 -2.90 -6.49
C TYR A 133 7.74 -2.57 -7.91
N TYR A 134 8.05 -3.51 -8.81
CA TYR A 134 7.89 -3.53 -10.26
C TYR A 134 6.46 -3.29 -10.79
N GLY A 135 5.77 -2.25 -10.33
CA GLY A 135 4.39 -1.94 -10.70
C GLY A 135 4.32 -0.84 -11.75
N LEU A 136 3.57 -1.10 -12.81
CA LEU A 136 3.01 -0.05 -13.67
C LEU A 136 2.06 0.80 -12.81
N GLY A 137 2.06 2.13 -12.96
CA GLY A 137 1.07 2.97 -12.28
C GLY A 137 1.59 3.96 -11.25
N ALA A 138 2.85 3.84 -10.82
CA ALA A 138 3.42 4.69 -9.78
C ALA A 138 3.48 6.16 -10.20
N GLU A 139 3.69 6.42 -11.49
CA GLU A 139 3.67 7.73 -12.11
C GLU A 139 2.29 8.40 -12.08
N HIS A 140 1.22 7.61 -11.87
CA HIS A 140 -0.15 8.10 -11.82
C HIS A 140 -0.59 8.51 -10.41
N ILE A 141 0.22 8.30 -9.36
CA ILE A 141 -0.10 8.74 -8.00
C ILE A 141 1.00 9.62 -7.44
N ASN A 142 0.64 10.64 -6.65
CA ASN A 142 1.62 11.44 -5.92
C ASN A 142 2.12 10.70 -4.66
N SER A 143 2.80 9.57 -4.84
CA SER A 143 3.35 8.74 -3.74
C SER A 143 4.42 9.46 -2.92
N ALA A 144 5.02 10.52 -3.46
CA ALA A 144 5.95 11.38 -2.76
C ALA A 144 5.29 12.22 -1.65
N ALA A 145 3.95 12.35 -1.65
CA ALA A 145 3.23 13.01 -0.58
C ALA A 145 3.47 12.28 0.75
N PRO A 146 4.03 12.94 1.77
CA PRO A 146 4.26 12.32 3.06
C PRO A 146 2.94 12.07 3.78
N ARG A 147 2.85 10.92 4.43
CA ARG A 147 1.75 10.52 5.31
C ARG A 147 2.21 10.66 6.77
N PRO A 148 1.93 11.79 7.44
CA PRO A 148 2.51 12.09 8.74
C PRO A 148 1.99 11.18 9.87
N GLU A 149 0.78 10.64 9.72
CA GLU A 149 0.08 9.86 10.73
C GLU A 149 -0.46 8.54 10.15
N PRO A 150 -0.60 7.48 10.95
CA PRO A 150 -1.35 6.29 10.54
C PRO A 150 -2.84 6.62 10.37
N GLY A 151 -3.55 5.84 9.56
CA GLY A 151 -4.98 6.00 9.30
C GLY A 151 -5.29 6.24 7.83
N ARG A 152 -6.48 6.80 7.57
CA ARG A 152 -6.96 7.13 6.23
C ARG A 152 -6.08 8.22 5.61
N PHE A 153 -5.57 7.97 4.40
CA PHE A 153 -4.83 8.94 3.62
C PHE A 153 -5.22 8.82 2.14
N CYS A 154 -5.35 9.97 1.48
CA CYS A 154 -5.75 10.06 0.08
C CYS A 154 -4.59 10.57 -0.77
N TYR A 155 -4.24 9.81 -1.82
CA TYR A 155 -3.27 10.23 -2.81
C TYR A 155 -3.99 10.88 -3.99
N THR A 156 -3.39 11.94 -4.54
CA THR A 156 -3.83 12.51 -5.81
C THR A 156 -3.41 11.60 -6.95
N VAL A 157 -4.36 11.32 -7.84
CA VAL A 157 -4.17 10.58 -9.08
C VAL A 157 -4.04 11.56 -10.24
N ASP A 158 -3.02 11.40 -11.09
CA ASP A 158 -2.88 12.14 -12.35
C ASP A 158 -3.48 11.35 -13.52
N LEU A 159 -4.67 11.79 -13.94
CA LEU A 159 -5.44 11.21 -15.05
C LEU A 159 -4.95 11.66 -16.43
N ALA A 160 -3.96 12.56 -16.49
CA ALA A 160 -3.35 13.07 -17.70
C ALA A 160 -1.89 12.61 -17.87
N ALA A 161 -1.31 11.93 -16.89
CA ALA A 161 0.01 11.33 -17.00
C ALA A 161 0.07 10.34 -18.18
N SER A 162 1.17 10.40 -18.94
CA SER A 162 1.45 9.45 -20.02
C SER A 162 1.85 8.09 -19.44
N PRO A 163 1.38 6.95 -19.99
CA PRO A 163 1.87 5.65 -19.59
C PRO A 163 3.38 5.55 -19.92
N GLY A 164 4.16 5.07 -18.95
CA GLY A 164 5.58 4.75 -19.12
C GLY A 164 5.84 3.60 -20.09
#